data_AF-A0A7W6GGG1-F1
#
_entry.id   AF-A0A7W6GGG1-F1
#
_cell.length_a   1.000
_cell.length_b   1.000
_cell.length_c   1.000
_cell.angle_alpha   90.00
_cell.angle_beta   90.00
_cell.angle_gamma   90.00
#
_symmetry.space_group_name_H-M   'P 1'
#
loop_
_entity.id
_entity.type
_entity.pdbx_description
1 polymer ?
#
loop_
_entity_poly.entity_id
_entity_poly.type
_entity_poly.pdbx_seq_one_letter_code
_entity_poly.pdbx_strand_id
1 'polypeptide(L)'
;MAETPITPKIRERARKLWEAAGSPEGREDDYLERARELAALESNPQAGLEPNPLADGIVTPAERGQYIEEASIQENLGEFPGLETDQGDRLQTPRPRE
;
A
#
# COMPACT_ATOMS: atom_id res chain seq x y z
N MET A 1 -3.34 -5.13 -22.31
CA MET A 1 -4.20 -4.34 -21.41
C MET A 1 -5.09 -3.48 -22.29
N ALA A 2 -6.41 -3.52 -22.12
CA ALA A 2 -7.29 -2.66 -22.90
C ALA A 2 -7.04 -1.20 -22.48
N GLU A 3 -6.59 -0.38 -23.42
CA GLU A 3 -6.41 1.06 -23.25
C GLU A 3 -7.76 1.69 -22.86
N THR A 4 -7.85 2.24 -21.63
CA THR A 4 -9.08 2.88 -21.15
C THR A 4 -9.40 4.07 -22.06
N PRO A 5 -10.54 4.06 -22.76
CA PRO A 5 -10.86 5.11 -23.72
C PRO A 5 -11.07 6.45 -23.01
N ILE A 6 -10.64 7.55 -23.62
CA ILE A 6 -10.85 8.88 -23.07
C ILE A 6 -12.35 9.23 -23.17
N THR A 7 -13.03 9.20 -22.02
CA THR A 7 -14.45 9.56 -21.90
C THR A 7 -14.62 11.00 -21.42
N PRO A 8 -15.81 11.61 -21.59
CA PRO A 8 -16.11 12.92 -21.00
C PRO A 8 -15.86 12.99 -19.50
N LYS A 9 -16.13 11.89 -18.77
CA LYS A 9 -15.86 11.79 -17.32
C LYS A 9 -14.35 11.85 -17.00
N ILE A 10 -13.52 11.19 -17.80
CA ILE A 10 -12.05 11.25 -17.66
C ILE A 10 -11.54 12.66 -17.98
N ARG A 11 -12.08 13.34 -19.00
CA ARG A 11 -11.72 14.73 -19.31
C ARG A 11 -12.09 15.69 -18.19
N GLU A 12 -13.27 15.53 -17.60
CA GLU A 12 -13.69 16.35 -16.45
C GLU A 12 -12.78 16.12 -15.24
N ARG A 13 -12.41 14.86 -14.98
CA ARG A 13 -11.47 14.51 -13.92
C ARG A 13 -10.08 15.09 -14.17
N ALA A 14 -9.57 15.00 -15.39
CA ALA A 14 -8.30 15.60 -15.81
C ALA A 14 -8.30 17.11 -15.55
N ARG A 15 -9.37 17.81 -15.95
CA ARG A 15 -9.53 19.24 -15.68
C ARG A 15 -9.47 19.54 -14.18
N LYS A 16 -10.20 18.79 -13.35
CA LYS A 16 -10.17 18.97 -11.88
C LYS A 16 -8.78 18.75 -11.29
N LEU A 17 -8.03 17.76 -11.79
CA LEU A 17 -6.66 17.51 -11.35
C LEU A 17 -5.71 18.64 -11.76
N TRP A 18 -5.84 19.16 -12.98
CA TRP A 18 -5.06 20.28 -13.49
C TRP A 18 -5.35 21.58 -12.72
N GLU A 19 -6.63 21.90 -12.49
CA GLU A 19 -7.07 23.04 -11.67
C GLU A 19 -6.55 22.93 -10.23
N ALA A 20 -6.64 21.75 -9.61
CA ALA A 20 -6.12 21.51 -8.26
C ALA A 20 -4.61 21.69 -8.15
N ALA A 21 -3.87 21.47 -9.25
CA ALA A 21 -2.43 21.68 -9.34
C ALA A 21 -2.03 23.12 -9.71
N GLY A 22 -3.00 24.06 -9.77
CA GLY A 22 -2.75 25.45 -10.10
C GLY A 22 -2.72 25.76 -11.60
N SER A 23 -3.29 24.88 -12.43
CA SER A 23 -3.42 25.07 -13.87
C SER A 23 -2.10 25.40 -14.60
N PRO A 24 -1.03 24.58 -14.44
CA PRO A 24 0.23 24.82 -15.15
C PRO A 24 0.01 24.74 -16.66
N GLU A 25 0.39 25.80 -17.37
CA GLU A 25 0.25 25.92 -18.83
C GLU A 25 1.08 24.85 -19.55
N GLY A 26 0.50 24.24 -20.60
CA GLY A 26 1.17 23.27 -21.47
C GLY A 26 1.37 21.90 -20.83
N ARG A 27 0.68 21.61 -19.72
CA ARG A 27 0.74 20.31 -19.01
C ARG A 27 -0.61 19.59 -18.98
N GLU A 28 -1.62 20.08 -19.68
CA GLU A 28 -2.99 19.55 -19.69
C GLU A 28 -3.06 18.08 -20.09
N ASP A 29 -2.22 17.67 -21.05
CA ASP A 29 -2.15 16.29 -21.54
C ASP A 29 -1.64 15.32 -20.45
N ASP A 30 -0.69 15.73 -19.61
CA ASP A 30 -0.20 14.92 -18.49
C ASP A 30 -1.32 14.63 -17.48
N TYR A 31 -2.19 15.62 -17.22
CA TYR A 31 -3.33 15.44 -16.33
C TYR A 31 -4.42 14.57 -16.97
N LEU A 32 -4.53 14.58 -18.30
CA LEU A 32 -5.40 13.68 -19.04
C LEU A 32 -4.92 12.23 -18.94
N GLU A 33 -3.62 12.00 -19.10
CA GLU A 33 -2.98 10.69 -18.89
C GLU A 33 -3.17 10.22 -17.45
N ARG A 34 -2.87 11.07 -16.47
CA ARG A 34 -3.03 10.73 -15.05
C ARG A 34 -4.48 10.42 -14.67
N ALA A 35 -5.45 11.15 -15.20
CA ALA A 35 -6.88 10.85 -14.98
C ALA A 35 -7.29 9.50 -15.58
N ARG A 36 -6.72 9.15 -16.73
CA ARG A 36 -6.95 7.86 -17.39
C ARG A 36 -6.34 6.71 -16.58
N GLU A 37 -5.11 6.85 -16.10
CA GLU A 37 -4.44 5.84 -15.25
C GLU A 37 -5.25 5.58 -13.98
N LEU A 38 -5.69 6.64 -13.31
CA LEU A 38 -6.54 6.52 -12.12
C LEU A 38 -7.86 5.79 -12.43
N ALA A 39 -8.49 6.09 -13.56
CA ALA A 39 -9.69 5.38 -13.99
C ALA A 39 -9.43 3.89 -14.28
N ALA A 40 -8.26 3.56 -14.85
CA ALA A 40 -7.85 2.18 -15.09
C ALA A 40 -7.69 1.41 -13.78
N LEU A 41 -6.98 1.98 -12.80
CA LEU A 41 -6.81 1.40 -11.47
C LEU A 41 -8.15 1.18 -10.76
N GLU A 42 -9.06 2.14 -10.83
CA GLU A 42 -10.40 2.03 -10.24
C GLU A 42 -11.27 0.95 -10.91
N SER A 43 -11.12 0.77 -12.23
CA SER A 43 -11.90 -0.22 -12.99
C SER A 43 -11.50 -1.66 -12.71
N ASN A 44 -10.25 -1.90 -12.34
CA ASN A 44 -9.78 -3.22 -11.91
C ASN A 44 -8.78 -3.09 -10.75
N PRO A 45 -9.27 -2.89 -9.51
CA PRO A 45 -8.42 -2.73 -8.33
C PRO A 45 -7.56 -3.96 -8.03
N GLN A 46 -7.95 -5.12 -8.56
CA GLN A 46 -7.27 -6.40 -8.34
C GLN A 46 -6.19 -6.67 -9.40
N ALA A 47 -6.06 -5.83 -10.44
CA ALA A 47 -5.14 -6.04 -11.56
C ALA A 47 -3.67 -6.16 -11.14
N GLY A 48 -3.29 -5.55 -10.02
CA GLY A 48 -1.94 -5.59 -9.47
C GLY A 48 -1.72 -6.61 -8.36
N LEU A 49 -2.70 -7.48 -8.08
CA LEU A 49 -2.60 -8.48 -7.02
C LEU A 49 -2.23 -9.84 -7.59
N GLU A 50 -1.32 -10.52 -6.90
CA GLU A 50 -1.10 -11.95 -7.11
C GLU A 50 -2.12 -12.77 -6.28
N PRO A 51 -2.50 -13.98 -6.75
CA PRO A 51 -3.28 -14.91 -5.94
C PRO A 51 -2.62 -15.13 -4.58
N ASN A 52 -3.41 -15.26 -3.53
CA ASN A 52 -2.87 -15.54 -2.20
C ASN A 52 -3.02 -17.04 -1.93
N PRO A 53 -1.94 -17.85 -2.02
CA PRO A 53 -2.05 -19.31 -1.94
C PRO A 53 -2.66 -19.81 -0.62
N LEU A 54 -2.59 -19.03 0.46
CA LEU A 54 -3.20 -19.39 1.74
C LEU A 54 -4.70 -19.08 1.77
N ALA A 55 -5.11 -17.93 1.25
CA ALA A 55 -6.54 -17.58 1.14
C ALA A 55 -7.24 -18.48 0.11
N ASP A 56 -6.51 -18.86 -0.94
CA ASP A 56 -6.98 -19.72 -2.03
C ASP A 56 -6.92 -21.22 -1.68
N GLY A 57 -6.42 -21.58 -0.49
CA GLY A 57 -6.32 -22.97 -0.03
C GLY A 57 -5.31 -23.84 -0.79
N ILE A 58 -4.45 -23.22 -1.61
CA ILE A 58 -3.36 -23.88 -2.34
C ILE A 58 -2.27 -24.35 -1.36
N VAL A 59 -2.06 -23.62 -0.25
CA VAL A 59 -1.10 -23.94 0.81
C VAL A 59 -1.78 -23.81 2.16
N THR A 60 -1.59 -24.77 3.05
CA THR A 60 -2.08 -24.70 4.44
C THR A 60 -1.16 -23.85 5.33
N PRO A 61 -1.65 -23.30 6.45
CA PRO A 61 -0.79 -22.63 7.43
C PRO A 61 0.39 -23.50 7.91
N ALA A 62 0.21 -24.82 7.99
CA ALA A 62 1.25 -25.75 8.38
C ALA A 62 2.36 -25.87 7.31
N GLU A 63 1.99 -25.94 6.03
CA GLU A 63 2.93 -26.03 4.91
C GLU A 63 3.67 -24.70 4.65
N ARG A 64 3.01 -23.56 4.92
CA ARG A 64 3.65 -22.24 4.85
C ARG A 64 4.67 -22.02 5.99
N GLY A 65 4.51 -22.75 7.09
CA GLY A 65 5.24 -22.52 8.33
C GLY A 65 4.57 -21.48 9.23
N GLN A 66 4.90 -21.50 10.52
CA GLN A 66 4.43 -20.47 11.45
C GLN A 66 5.14 -19.15 11.14
N TYR A 67 4.37 -18.07 11.03
CA TYR A 67 4.88 -16.71 11.05
C TYR A 67 5.40 -16.40 12.45
N ILE A 68 6.62 -16.81 12.74
CA ILE A 68 7.35 -16.37 13.94
C ILE A 68 8.17 -15.17 13.48
N GLU A 69 7.76 -13.97 13.87
CA GLU A 69 8.63 -12.80 13.72
C GLU A 69 9.92 -13.04 14.50
N GLU A 70 11.06 -12.72 13.88
CA GLU A 70 12.34 -12.87 14.55
C GLU A 70 12.39 -11.94 15.76
N ALA A 71 12.82 -12.47 16.91
CA ALA A 71 12.93 -11.68 18.14
C ALA A 71 13.84 -10.45 17.98
N SER A 72 14.82 -10.50 17.06
CA SER A 72 15.73 -9.40 16.70
C SER A 72 14.99 -8.16 16.16
N ILE A 73 13.80 -8.31 15.58
CA ILE A 73 13.01 -7.18 15.06
C ILE A 73 12.63 -6.19 16.17
N GLN A 74 12.55 -6.64 17.44
CA GLN A 74 12.24 -5.76 18.57
C GLN A 74 13.31 -4.72 18.85
N GLU A 75 14.56 -4.96 18.44
CA GLU A 75 15.66 -4.00 18.60
C GLU A 75 15.44 -2.72 17.79
N ASN A 76 14.57 -2.76 16.78
CA ASN A 76 14.24 -1.64 15.90
C ASN A 76 12.90 -0.95 16.25
N LEU A 77 12.30 -1.23 17.40
CA LEU A 77 11.02 -0.61 17.78
C LEU A 77 11.12 0.89 18.14
N GLY A 78 12.34 1.45 18.12
CA GLY A 78 12.61 2.83 18.49
C GLY A 78 12.46 3.03 20.00
N GLU A 79 13.41 3.75 20.61
CA GLU A 79 13.27 4.16 22.01
C GLU A 79 12.38 5.41 22.06
N PHE A 80 11.19 5.28 22.65
CA PHE A 80 10.35 6.43 22.96
C PHE A 80 10.63 6.87 24.40
N PRO A 81 11.05 8.13 24.65
CA PRO A 81 11.30 8.59 26.01
C PRO A 81 9.97 8.70 26.80
N GLY A 82 9.74 7.78 27.73
CA GLY A 82 8.64 7.82 28.68
C GLY A 82 9.04 8.52 30.00
N LEU A 83 8.23 9.48 30.45
CA LEU A 83 8.39 10.14 31.76
C LEU A 83 7.85 9.29 32.94
N GLU A 84 7.06 8.26 32.64
CA GLU A 84 6.54 7.27 33.57
C GLU A 84 6.53 5.94 32.82
N THR A 85 7.05 4.86 33.40
CA THR A 85 7.29 3.61 32.66
C THR A 85 6.01 3.06 32.01
N ASP A 86 5.90 3.16 30.69
CA ASP A 86 4.79 2.60 29.88
C ASP A 86 5.19 1.22 29.35
N GLN A 87 4.22 0.43 28.87
CA GLN A 87 4.36 -0.94 28.38
C GLN A 87 5.48 -1.12 27.34
N GLY A 88 5.94 -0.06 26.66
CA GLY A 88 7.08 -0.07 25.74
C GLY A 88 8.46 -0.29 26.39
N ASP A 89 8.60 -0.04 27.70
CA ASP A 89 9.90 -0.09 28.40
C ASP A 89 10.31 -1.50 28.85
N ARG A 90 9.45 -2.50 28.64
CA ARG A 90 9.70 -3.89 29.02
C ARG A 90 9.89 -4.75 27.79
N LEU A 91 10.85 -5.68 27.86
CA LEU A 91 10.97 -6.77 26.88
C LEU A 91 9.63 -7.52 26.79
N GLN A 92 8.97 -7.39 25.64
CA GLN A 92 7.67 -8.03 25.37
C GLN A 92 7.82 -9.49 24.93
N THR A 93 9.05 -9.92 24.58
CA THR A 93 9.33 -11.29 24.16
C THR A 93 10.17 -12.07 25.18
N PRO A 94 10.02 -13.41 25.23
CA PRO A 94 10.92 -14.27 26.00
C PRO A 94 12.34 -14.20 25.44
N ARG A 95 13.34 -14.21 26.33
CA ARG A 95 14.74 -14.35 25.91
C ARG A 95 15.02 -15.77 25.39
N PRO A 96 15.78 -15.94 24.29
CA PRO A 96 16.28 -17.25 23.89
C PRO A 96 17.14 -17.83 25.02
N ARG A 97 17.14 -19.16 25.17
CA ARG A 97 18.02 -19.84 26.14
C ARG A 97 19.45 -19.79 25.62
N GLU A 98 20.39 -19.40 26.49
CA GLU A 98 21.84 -19.51 26.28
C GLU A 98 22.29 -20.97 26.14
#